data_AF-A0A847YDB5-F1
#
_entry.id   AF-A0A847YDB5-F1
#
_cell.length_a   1.000
_cell.length_b   1.000
_cell.length_c   1.000
_cell.angle_alpha   90.00
_cell.angle_beta   90.00
_cell.angle_gamma   90.00
#
_symmetry.space_group_name_H-M   'P 1'
#
loop_
_entity.id
_entity.type
_entity.pdbx_description
1 polymer ?
#
loop_
_entity_poly.entity_id
_entity_poly.type
_entity_poly.pdbx_seq_one_letter_code
_entity_poly.pdbx_strand_id
1 'polypeptide(L)' 'MLGFAMFNASPVEQQPCAADINRWLSEGKLRAVIGKSLKLQQAAEAHRIQEENTLGGRGDLTGKIVLEP' A
#
# COMPACT_ATOMS: atom_id res chain seq x y z
N MET A 1 -4.07 23.22 -7.71
CA MET A 1 -4.02 21.86 -7.13
C MET A 1 -3.05 21.91 -5.97
N LEU A 2 -3.49 21.62 -4.74
CA LEU A 2 -2.59 21.51 -3.59
C LEU A 2 -2.02 20.08 -3.59
N GLY A 3 -0.70 19.92 -3.47
CA GLY A 3 -0.06 18.61 -3.37
C GLY A 3 -0.36 17.94 -2.02
N PHE A 4 -0.38 16.61 -1.99
CA PHE A 4 -0.50 15.83 -0.76
C PHE A 4 0.72 14.92 -0.59
N ALA A 5 1.36 15.00 0.56
CA ALA A 5 2.46 14.12 0.94
C ALA A 5 2.20 13.61 2.36
N MET A 6 1.93 12.31 2.49
CA MET A 6 1.57 11.67 3.76
C MET A 6 2.61 11.93 4.86
N PHE A 7 3.91 11.92 4.51
CA PHE A 7 5.01 12.10 5.45
C PHE A 7 5.24 13.55 5.92
N ASN A 8 4.43 14.52 5.46
CA ASN A 8 4.42 15.87 6.03
C ASN A 8 3.59 15.96 7.32
N ALA A 9 2.78 14.94 7.64
CA ALA A 9 2.02 14.87 8.88
C ALA A 9 2.88 14.33 10.04
N SER A 10 2.80 14.98 11.20
CA SER A 10 3.46 14.53 12.43
C SER A 10 2.88 13.20 12.93
N PRO A 11 3.59 12.46 13.80
CA PRO A 11 3.05 11.24 14.41
C PRO A 11 1.72 11.47 15.15
N VAL A 12 1.56 12.63 15.80
CA VAL A 12 0.33 13.01 16.52
C VAL A 12 -0.85 13.14 15.55
N GLU A 13 -0.62 13.68 14.36
CA GLU A 13 -1.65 13.79 13.31
C GLU A 13 -1.95 12.44 12.64
N GLN A 14 -0.96 11.56 12.51
CA GLN A 14 -1.16 10.23 11.90
C GLN A 14 -1.90 9.25 12.82
N GLN A 15 -1.79 9.42 14.15
CA GLN A 15 -2.37 8.49 15.12
C GLN A 15 -3.90 8.33 15.05
N PRO A 16 -4.72 9.40 15.01
CA PRO A 16 -6.16 9.25 14.84
C PRO A 16 -6.52 8.57 13.50
N CYS A 17 -5.79 8.86 12.42
CA CYS A 17 -5.98 8.18 11.13
C CYS A 17 -5.75 6.67 11.24
N ALA A 18 -4.70 6.24 11.96
CA ALA A 18 -4.44 4.82 12.19
C ALA A 18 -5.57 4.15 12.99
N ALA A 19 -6.10 4.83 14.02
CA ALA A 19 -7.22 4.33 14.80
C ALA A 19 -8.49 4.11 13.94
N ASP A 20 -8.80 5.06 13.06
CA ASP A 20 -9.93 4.96 12.15
C ASP A 20 -9.74 3.85 11.10
N ILE A 21 -8.54 3.74 10.51
CA ILE A 21 -8.21 2.66 9.57
C ILE A 21 -8.40 1.29 10.25
N ASN A 22 -7.90 1.10 11.46
CA ASN A 22 -8.04 -0.15 12.21
C ASN A 22 -9.50 -0.48 12.51
N ARG A 23 -10.28 0.53 12.90
CA ARG A 23 -11.73 0.37 13.13
C ARG A 23 -12.46 -0.02 11.85
N TRP A 24 -12.15 0.61 10.72
CA TRP A 24 -12.78 0.24 9.44
C TRP A 24 -12.37 -1.15 8.95
N LEU A 25 -11.13 -1.56 9.20
CA LEU A 25 -10.66 -2.93 8.91
C LEU A 25 -11.44 -3.95 9.76
N SER A 26 -11.58 -3.72 11.07
CA SER A 26 -12.29 -4.65 11.96
C SER A 26 -13.79 -4.71 11.69
N GLU A 27 -14.41 -3.59 11.30
CA GLU A 27 -15.81 -3.52 10.88
C GLU A 27 -16.04 -4.06 9.46
N GLY A 28 -14.99 -4.45 8.72
CA GLY A 28 -15.09 -4.89 7.32
C GLY A 28 -15.49 -3.79 6.32
N LYS A 29 -15.50 -2.52 6.75
CA LYS A 29 -15.79 -1.35 5.90
C LYS A 29 -14.61 -1.00 5.00
N LEU A 30 -13.41 -1.36 5.42
CA LEU A 30 -12.19 -1.26 4.61
C LEU A 30 -11.67 -2.67 4.32
N ARG A 31 -11.44 -2.96 3.04
CA ARG A 31 -10.82 -4.22 2.58
C ARG A 31 -9.62 -3.92 1.70
N ALA A 32 -8.44 -4.36 2.12
CA ALA A 32 -7.25 -4.31 1.29
C ALA A 32 -7.38 -5.33 0.15
N VAL A 33 -7.28 -4.86 -1.10
CA VAL A 33 -7.18 -5.75 -2.27
C VAL A 33 -5.72 -6.16 -2.41
N ILE A 34 -5.42 -7.45 -2.27
CA ILE A 34 -4.08 -7.99 -2.47
C ILE A 34 -3.98 -8.49 -3.91
N GLY A 35 -3.11 -7.87 -4.69
CA GLY A 35 -2.88 -8.23 -6.09
C GLY A 35 -1.78 -9.28 -6.25
N LYS A 36 -0.77 -9.25 -5.38
CA LYS A 36 0.37 -10.18 -5.45
C LYS A 36 1.01 -10.38 -4.08
N SER A 37 1.29 -11.64 -3.75
CA SER A 37 2.08 -12.04 -2.58
C SER A 37 3.37 -12.70 -3.05
N LEU A 38 4.50 -12.30 -2.48
CA LEU A 38 5.84 -12.82 -2.80
C LEU A 38 6.59 -13.13 -1.51
N LYS A 39 7.62 -13.98 -1.56
CA LYS A 39 8.53 -14.14 -0.42
C LYS A 39 9.45 -12.94 -0.29
N LEU A 40 9.92 -12.66 0.92
CA LEU A 40 10.85 -11.57 1.20
C LEU A 40 12.13 -11.69 0.37
N GLN A 41 12.58 -12.93 0.10
CA GLN A 41 13.73 -13.17 -0.78
C GLN A 41 13.50 -12.71 -2.23
N GLN A 42 12.24 -12.47 -2.63
CA GLN A 42 11.84 -12.00 -3.96
C GLN A 42 11.57 -10.49 -3.99
N ALA A 43 12.06 -9.71 -3.02
CA ALA A 43 11.84 -8.26 -2.97
C ALA A 43 12.29 -7.53 -4.26
N ALA A 44 13.38 -7.99 -4.90
CA ALA A 44 13.83 -7.42 -6.17
C ALA A 44 12.76 -7.56 -7.28
N GLU A 45 12.11 -8.71 -7.36
CA GLU A 45 11.02 -8.96 -8.29
C GLU A 45 9.78 -8.14 -7.93
N ALA A 46 9.46 -8.02 -6.64
CA ALA A 46 8.37 -7.18 -6.16
C ALA A 46 8.54 -5.71 -6.59
N HIS A 47 9.75 -5.17 -6.45
CA HIS A 47 10.08 -3.82 -6.90
C HIS A 47 9.97 -3.66 -8.42
N ARG A 48 10.46 -4.62 -9.19
CA ARG A 48 10.35 -4.60 -10.65
C ARG A 48 8.89 -4.53 -11.10
N ILE A 49 8.02 -5.37 -10.52
CA ILE A 49 6.57 -5.37 -10.81
C ILE A 49 5.94 -4.02 -10.46
N GLN A 50 6.32 -3.44 -9.31
CA GLN A 50 5.80 -2.14 -8.87
C GLN A 50 6.19 -1.01 -9.83
N GLU A 51 7.46 -0.97 -10.24
CA GLU A 51 7.98 0.04 -11.16
C GLU A 51 7.33 -0.06 -12.54
N GLU A 52 7.23 -1.28 -13.10
CA GLU A 52 6.58 -1.54 -14.39
C GLU A 52 5.10 -1.11 -14.39
N ASN A 53 4.39 -1.31 -13.28
CA ASN A 53 2.99 -0.93 -13.17
C ASN A 53 2.77 0.55 -12.82
N THR A 54 3.73 1.21 -12.16
CA THR A 54 3.60 2.61 -11.73
C THR A 54 4.18 3.59 -12.76
N LEU A 55 5.43 3.38 -13.16
CA LEU A 55 6.15 4.24 -14.10
C LEU A 55 5.99 3.73 -15.54
N GLY A 56 6.05 2.41 -15.72
CA GLY A 56 5.94 1.78 -17.04
C GLY A 56 4.51 1.67 -17.58
N GLY A 57 3.48 1.89 -16.74
CA GLY A 57 2.08 1.87 -17.14
C GLY A 57 1.58 0.50 -17.62
N ARG A 58 2.22 -0.61 -17.19
CA ARG A 58 1.87 -1.97 -17.63
C ARG A 58 0.40 -2.33 -17.40
N GLY A 59 -0.19 -1.86 -16.31
CA GLY A 59 -1.64 -1.91 -16.06
C GLY A 59 -2.23 -3.30 -15.77
N ASP A 60 -1.39 -4.30 -15.45
CA ASP A 60 -1.84 -5.67 -15.19
C ASP A 60 -1.86 -6.05 -13.70
N LEU A 61 -1.49 -5.12 -12.82
CA LEU A 61 -1.60 -5.27 -11.36
C LEU A 61 -2.77 -4.45 -10.80
N THR A 62 -3.71 -5.14 -10.15
CA THR A 62 -4.73 -4.50 -9.30
C THR A 62 -4.49 -4.86 -7.83
N GLY A 63 -4.38 -3.85 -6.97
CA GLY A 63 -4.21 -4.04 -5.52
C GLY A 63 -2.76 -3.92 -5.03
N LYS A 64 -2.53 -4.33 -3.79
CA LYS A 64 -1.24 -4.24 -3.10
C LYS A 64 -0.34 -5.41 -3.43
N ILE A 65 0.97 -5.15 -3.50
CA ILE A 65 2.02 -6.16 -3.41
C ILE A 65 2.39 -6.32 -1.94
N VAL A 66 2.43 -7.55 -1.44
CA VAL A 66 2.84 -7.87 -0.07
C VAL A 66 3.99 -8.87 -0.07
N LEU A 67 4.89 -8.73 0.90
CA LEU A 67 5.98 -9.66 1.13
C LEU A 67 5.71 -10.50 2.37
N GLU A 68 5.85 -11.81 2.23
CA GLU A 68 5.83 -12.76 3.33
C GLU A 68 7.27 -13.09 3.76
N PRO A 69 7.55 -13.26 5.06
CA PRO A 69 8.87 -13.65 5.55
C PRO A 69 9.44 -14.92 4.88
#